data_AF-A0AAU8JK18-F1
#
_entry.id   AF-A0AAU8JK18-F1
#
_cell.length_a   1.000
_cell.length_b   1.000
_cell.length_c   1.000
_cell.angle_alpha   90.00
_cell.angle_beta   90.00
_cell.angle_gamma   90.00
#
_symmetry.space_group_name_H-M   'P 1'
#
loop_
_entity.id
_entity.type
_entity.pdbx_description
1 polymer ?
#
loop_
_entity_poly.entity_id
_entity_poly.type
_entity_poly.pdbx_seq_one_letter_code
_entity_poly.pdbx_strand_id
1 'polypeptide(L)' 'MNMTVQYEPNALFFLQNNNINVPNFTNQLQQFLNQNGQNINPNGGNMQFNFNNQNYQVNYGAVNNNVFMVNQIV' A
#
# COMPACT_ATOMS: atom_id res chain seq x y z
N MET A 1 9.57 4.75 -11.74
CA MET A 1 10.15 4.16 -10.51
C MET A 1 9.51 2.80 -10.34
N ASN A 2 10.25 1.77 -9.91
CA ASN A 2 9.66 0.44 -9.64
C ASN A 2 9.57 0.28 -8.13
N MET A 3 8.40 0.58 -7.55
CA MET A 3 8.20 0.47 -6.11
C MET A 3 7.81 -0.95 -5.72
N THR A 4 8.52 -1.50 -4.73
CA THR A 4 8.21 -2.78 -4.10
C THR A 4 7.33 -2.52 -2.89
N VAL A 5 6.20 -3.22 -2.79
CA VAL A 5 5.31 -3.13 -1.63
C VAL A 5 5.65 -4.24 -0.63
N GLN A 6 5.80 -3.86 0.63
CA GLN A 6 5.93 -4.76 1.77
C GLN A 6 4.84 -4.45 2.78
N TYR A 7 4.53 -5.41 3.64
CA TYR A 7 3.46 -5.28 4.62
C TYR A 7 3.95 -5.68 5.99
N GLU A 8 3.60 -4.86 6.98
CA GLU A 8 3.64 -5.25 8.38
C GLU A 8 2.56 -6.32 8.67
N PRO A 9 2.74 -7.15 9.72
CA PRO A 9 1.79 -8.21 10.06
C PRO A 9 0.35 -7.72 10.22
N ASN A 10 0.15 -6.52 10.77
CA ASN A 10 -1.18 -5.93 10.98
C ASN A 10 -1.90 -5.66 9.65
N ALA A 11 -1.20 -5.13 8.65
CA ALA A 11 -1.77 -4.89 7.33
C ALA A 11 -2.08 -6.20 6.60
N LEU A 12 -1.22 -7.22 6.71
CA LEU A 12 -1.51 -8.55 6.16
C LEU A 12 -2.75 -9.17 6.81
N PHE A 13 -2.86 -9.08 8.14
CA PHE A 13 -4.00 -9.61 8.87
C PHE A 13 -5.31 -8.93 8.44
N PHE A 14 -5.32 -7.60 8.23
CA PHE A 14 -6.48 -6.90 7.71
C PHE A 14 -6.92 -7.44 6.33
N LEU A 15 -5.98 -7.59 5.39
CA LEU A 15 -6.28 -8.10 4.05
C LEU A 15 -6.86 -9.51 4.12
N GLN A 16 -6.26 -10.38 4.93
CA GLN A 16 -6.72 -11.76 5.11
C GLN A 16 -8.10 -11.83 5.76
N ASN A 17 -8.35 -11.06 6.82
CA ASN A 17 -9.61 -11.06 7.55
C ASN A 17 -10.78 -10.51 6.72
N ASN A 18 -10.49 -9.60 5.77
CA ASN A 18 -11.48 -9.06 4.83
C ASN A 18 -11.59 -9.89 3.54
N ASN A 19 -10.97 -11.07 3.46
CA ASN A 19 -10.91 -11.91 2.25
C ASN A 19 -10.39 -11.19 1.01
N ILE A 20 -9.49 -10.21 1.21
CA ILE A 20 -8.86 -9.47 0.12
C ILE A 20 -7.71 -10.30 -0.43
N ASN A 21 -7.70 -10.52 -1.74
CA ASN A 21 -6.61 -11.23 -2.42
C ASN A 21 -5.31 -10.41 -2.34
N VAL A 22 -4.41 -10.80 -1.44
CA VAL A 22 -3.16 -10.08 -1.16
C VAL A 22 -2.30 -9.89 -2.43
N PRO A 23 -2.05 -10.92 -3.27
CA PRO A 23 -1.35 -10.71 -4.54
C PRO A 23 -1.98 -9.65 -5.45
N ASN A 24 -3.30 -9.68 -5.63
CA ASN A 24 -4.00 -8.72 -6.47
C ASN A 24 -3.96 -7.30 -5.91
N PHE A 25 -4.20 -7.15 -4.60
CA PHE A 25 -4.10 -5.86 -3.91
C PHE A 25 -2.68 -5.27 -4.05
N THR A 26 -1.66 -6.10 -3.85
CA THR A 26 -0.25 -5.71 -4.01
C THR A 26 0.06 -5.24 -5.42
N ASN A 27 -0.39 -5.96 -6.44
CA ASN A 27 -0.15 -5.58 -7.84
C ASN A 27 -0.82 -4.24 -8.18
N GLN A 28 -2.07 -4.03 -7.76
CA GLN A 28 -2.80 -2.78 -7.99
C GLN A 28 -2.15 -1.61 -7.23
N LEU A 29 -1.73 -1.83 -5.98
CA LEU A 29 -1.05 -0.81 -5.19
C LEU A 29 0.31 -0.45 -5.80
N GLN A 30 1.08 -1.42 -6.27
CA GLN A 30 2.34 -1.17 -6.99
C GLN A 30 2.12 -0.37 -8.27
N GLN A 31 1.08 -0.68 -9.05
CA GLN A 31 0.73 0.08 -10.25
C GLN A 31 0.35 1.53 -9.90
N PHE A 32 -0.48 1.72 -8.87
CA PHE A 32 -0.85 3.04 -8.38
C PHE A 32 0.38 3.84 -7.95
N LEU A 33 1.27 3.23 -7.16
CA LEU A 33 2.52 3.83 -6.68
C LEU A 33 3.45 4.18 -7.85
N ASN A 34 3.55 3.32 -8.87
CA ASN A 34 4.38 3.61 -10.03
C ASN A 34 3.85 4.78 -10.87
N GLN A 35 2.53 5.01 -10.87
CA GLN A 35 1.89 6.15 -11.55
C GLN A 35 1.93 7.44 -10.72
N ASN A 36 1.75 7.34 -9.40
CA ASN A 36 1.58 8.49 -8.50
C ASN A 36 2.77 8.73 -7.57
N GLY A 37 3.87 7.99 -7.75
CA GLY A 37 4.98 7.94 -6.80
C GLY A 37 5.67 9.27 -6.52
N GLN A 38 5.55 10.26 -7.41
CA GLN A 38 6.04 11.62 -7.18
C GLN A 38 5.27 12.36 -6.07
N ASN A 39 4.05 11.93 -5.76
CA ASN A 39 3.16 12.54 -4.76
C ASN A 39 3.18 11.79 -3.41
N ILE A 40 3.98 10.73 -3.30
CA ILE A 40 4.13 9.97 -2.06
C ILE A 40 5.15 10.68 -1.16
N ASN A 41 4.79 10.89 0.10
CA ASN A 41 5.72 11.50 1.06
C ASN A 41 6.80 10.46 1.43
N PRO A 42 8.08 10.70 1.13
CA PRO A 42 9.14 9.73 1.42
C PRO A 42 9.31 9.46 2.93
N ASN A 43 8.83 10.35 3.80
CA ASN A 43 8.89 10.19 5.26
C ASN A 43 7.73 9.35 5.84
N GLY A 44 6.83 8.85 4.98
CA GLY A 44 5.63 8.12 5.39
C GLY A 44 4.40 9.00 5.57
N GLY A 45 3.28 8.36 5.89
CA GLY A 45 2.01 9.04 6.11
C GLY A 45 0.81 8.16 5.80
N ASN A 46 -0.28 8.81 5.40
CA ASN A 46 -1.52 8.13 5.03
C ASN A 46 -1.81 8.44 3.56
N MET A 47 -2.24 7.44 2.80
CA MET A 47 -2.74 7.61 1.44
C MET A 47 -4.10 6.93 1.29
N GLN A 48 -4.93 7.49 0.40
CA GLN A 48 -6.17 6.86 -0.02
C GLN A 48 -5.87 5.97 -1.23
N PHE A 49 -6.37 4.74 -1.19
CA PHE A 49 -6.20 3.76 -2.25
C PHE A 49 -7.55 3.16 -2.63
N ASN A 50 -7.98 3.38 -3.86
CA ASN A 50 -9.18 2.72 -4.37
C ASN A 50 -8.83 1.32 -4.89
N PHE A 51 -9.48 0.30 -4.34
CA PHE A 51 -9.35 -1.08 -4.79
C PHE A 51 -10.74 -1.73 -4.82
N ASN A 52 -11.10 -2.33 -5.97
CA ASN A 52 -12.41 -2.97 -6.17
C ASN A 52 -13.61 -2.07 -5.78
N ASN A 53 -13.60 -0.80 -6.18
CA ASN A 53 -14.62 0.20 -5.85
C ASN A 53 -14.76 0.52 -4.35
N GLN A 54 -13.78 0.16 -3.53
CA GLN A 54 -13.70 0.53 -2.12
C GLN A 54 -12.47 1.42 -1.90
N ASN A 55 -12.62 2.47 -1.09
CA ASN A 55 -11.51 3.32 -0.71
C ASN A 55 -10.93 2.81 0.60
N TYR A 56 -9.65 2.48 0.59
CA TYR A 56 -8.87 2.08 1.74
C TYR A 56 -7.93 3.20 2.13
N GLN A 57 -7.82 3.45 3.44
CA GLN A 57 -6.78 4.31 3.96
C GLN A 57 -5.55 3.44 4.30
N VAL A 58 -4.47 3.64 3.57
CA VAL A 58 -3.21 2.94 3.75
C VAL A 58 -2.27 3.84 4.54
N ASN A 59 -1.94 3.44 5.78
CA ASN A 59 -0.85 4.04 6.54
C ASN A 59 0.45 3.34 6.16
N TYR A 60 1.45 4.13 5.79
CA TYR A 60 2.74 3.64 5.32
C TYR A 60 3.90 4.35 6.01
N GLY A 61 4.99 3.61 6.19
CA GLY A 61 6.22 4.12 6.77
C GLY A 61 7.07 4.91 5.77
N ALA A 62 8.27 5.32 6.20
CA ALA A 62 9.22 5.96 5.30
C ALA A 62 9.55 5.05 4.10
N VAL A 63 9.57 5.63 2.91
CA VAL A 63 9.85 4.94 1.66
C VAL A 63 11.36 4.97 1.42
N ASN A 64 12.02 3.85 1.68
CA ASN A 64 13.48 3.70 1.52
C ASN A 64 13.80 2.75 0.36
N ASN A 65 14.76 3.10 -0.49
CA ASN A 65 15.21 2.24 -1.60
C ASN A 65 14.08 1.71 -2.50
N ASN A 66 13.08 2.54 -2.80
CA ASN A 66 11.86 2.16 -3.53
C ASN A 66 11.00 1.09 -2.84
N VAL A 67 11.17 0.86 -1.54
CA VAL A 67 10.30 -0.01 -0.75
C VAL A 67 9.23 0.82 -0.07
N PHE A 68 7.97 0.51 -0.39
CA PHE A 68 6.79 1.08 0.23
C PHE A 68 6.28 0.13 1.32
N MET A 69 6.52 0.47 2.58
CA MET A 69 6.10 -0.35 3.72
C MET A 69 4.70 0.03 4.17
N VAL A 70 3.75 -0.89 4.03
CA VAL A 70 2.37 -0.73 4.50
C VAL A 70 2.28 -1.18 5.95
N ASN A 71 2.04 -0.23 6.85
CA ASN A 71 1.94 -0.50 8.29
C ASN A 71 0.53 -0.96 8.68
N GLN A 72 -0.49 -0.31 8.12
CA GLN A 72 -1.90 -0.54 8.46
C GLN A 72 -2.80 -0.17 7.28
N ILE A 73 -3.94 -0.87 7.19
CA ILE A 73 -5.01 -0.59 6.24
C ILE A 73 -6.32 -0.47 7.06
N VAL A 74 -7.14 0.52 6.71
CA VAL A 74 -8.44 0.81 7.34
C VAL A 74 -9.48 1.14 6.30
#